data_AF-A2RJJ5-F1
#
_entry.id   AF-A2RJJ5-F1
#
_cell.length_a   1.000
_cell.length_b   1.000
_cell.length_c   1.000
_cell.angle_alpha   90.00
_cell.angle_beta   90.00
_cell.angle_gamma   90.00
#
_symmetry.space_group_name_H-M   'P 1'
#
loop_
_entity.id
_entity.type
_entity.pdbx_description
1 polymer ?
#
loop_
_entity_poly.entity_id
_entity_poly.type
_entity_poly.pdbx_seq_one_letter_code
_entity_poly.pdbx_strand_id
1 'polypeptide(L)'
;MNAESISFEKQLDLFSERGMKVNRENKEKNIGKLKTIGYYRLKEFAKPYSDITQSETGEISIKYNNISFDNIVGRYYQDKNLRMFLLHAIEKIEVSIKTNLAYILGKKYGAFGYLNFSHWASKKKYSKFEILEKEYQFKKQLKKSIKKTSIDDVNYDKNKEADGFPSVWITMNVLMFGEMVNIIDLLPSKSLRELASKYDCKGEEFISWIKTLNLVRNICAHNSNIIDFKLKTKPIYRKKWSNYLCTIQSNDNDILTDKFAVILIIIKHFIFRINSKYYWSNINKSLLKITNKSEQNARRIGFKNCESLNQFIKVSDPS
;
A
#
# COMPACT_ATOMS: atom_id res chain seq x y z
N MET A 1 -35.87 -8.73 -1.69
CA MET A 1 -35.91 -7.25 -1.81
C MET A 1 -35.34 -6.87 -3.16
N ASN A 2 -36.14 -6.23 -4.02
CA ASN A 2 -35.66 -5.64 -5.26
C ASN A 2 -34.86 -4.38 -4.91
N ALA A 3 -33.59 -4.33 -5.34
CA ALA A 3 -32.78 -3.13 -5.17
C ALA A 3 -33.24 -2.08 -6.18
N GLU A 4 -33.81 -0.97 -5.71
CA GLU A 4 -34.24 0.14 -6.55
C GLU A 4 -33.18 1.24 -6.61
N SER A 5 -33.05 1.85 -7.79
CA SER A 5 -32.17 3.01 -7.98
C SER A 5 -32.83 4.27 -7.43
N ILE A 6 -32.10 5.03 -6.61
CA ILE A 6 -32.53 6.34 -6.11
C ILE A 6 -31.74 7.48 -6.78
N SER A 7 -32.41 8.61 -7.02
CA SER A 7 -31.79 9.80 -7.64
C SER A 7 -30.68 10.41 -6.78
N PHE A 8 -29.82 11.25 -7.37
CA PHE A 8 -28.73 11.89 -6.63
C PHE A 8 -29.23 12.87 -5.54
N GLU A 9 -30.38 13.48 -5.75
CA GLU A 9 -31.08 14.31 -4.76
C GLU A 9 -31.48 13.45 -3.56
N LYS A 10 -32.16 12.32 -3.82
CA LYS A 10 -32.53 11.35 -2.78
C LYS A 10 -31.31 10.77 -2.06
N GLN A 11 -30.19 10.58 -2.76
CA GLN A 11 -28.93 10.14 -2.14
C GLN A 11 -28.36 11.19 -1.17
N LEU A 12 -28.47 12.48 -1.51
CA LEU A 12 -28.05 13.57 -0.62
C LEU A 12 -28.99 13.69 0.59
N ASP A 13 -30.30 13.59 0.34
CA ASP A 13 -31.32 13.60 1.40
C ASP A 13 -31.10 12.43 2.36
N LEU A 14 -30.76 11.23 1.85
CA LEU A 14 -30.41 10.06 2.67
C LEU A 14 -29.18 10.27 3.56
N PHE A 15 -28.19 11.07 3.14
CA PHE A 15 -27.09 11.46 4.03
C PHE A 15 -27.59 12.36 5.16
N SER A 16 -28.47 13.32 4.83
CA SER A 16 -29.07 14.23 5.81
C SER A 16 -29.97 13.51 6.81
N GLU A 17 -30.83 12.61 6.34
CA GLU A 17 -31.71 11.76 7.17
C GLU A 17 -30.91 10.90 8.15
N ARG A 18 -29.73 10.44 7.74
CA ARG A 18 -28.79 9.69 8.60
C ARG A 18 -27.97 10.58 9.53
N GLY A 19 -28.28 11.87 9.65
CA GLY A 19 -27.64 12.79 10.61
C GLY A 19 -26.41 13.54 10.08
N MET A 20 -26.08 13.44 8.79
CA MET A 20 -24.98 14.22 8.20
C MET A 20 -25.40 15.68 8.01
N LYS A 21 -24.54 16.63 8.39
CA LYS A 21 -24.80 18.06 8.17
C LYS A 21 -24.63 18.39 6.68
N VAL A 22 -25.72 18.75 6.00
CA VAL A 22 -25.73 19.18 4.60
C VAL A 22 -26.07 20.66 4.52
N ASN A 23 -25.17 21.48 3.95
CA ASN A 23 -25.50 22.88 3.67
C ASN A 23 -26.43 22.96 2.44
N ARG A 24 -27.65 23.49 2.65
CA ARG A 24 -28.67 23.61 1.60
C ARG A 24 -28.30 24.64 0.53
N GLU A 25 -27.55 25.68 0.86
CA GLU A 25 -27.08 26.69 -0.11
C GLU A 25 -26.14 26.08 -1.15
N ASN A 26 -25.45 24.98 -0.81
CA ASN A 26 -24.53 24.26 -1.68
C ASN A 26 -25.15 22.99 -2.29
N LYS A 27 -26.49 22.87 -2.33
CA LYS A 27 -27.17 21.63 -2.75
C LYS A 27 -26.74 21.15 -4.15
N GLU A 28 -26.72 22.03 -5.14
CA GLU A 28 -26.33 21.69 -6.51
C GLU A 28 -24.87 21.21 -6.60
N LYS A 29 -23.96 21.90 -5.91
CA LYS A 29 -22.55 21.51 -5.79
C LYS A 29 -22.43 20.11 -5.17
N ASN A 30 -23.18 19.83 -4.11
CA ASN A 30 -23.15 18.54 -3.40
C ASN A 30 -23.69 17.40 -4.28
N ILE A 31 -24.77 17.65 -5.02
CA ILE A 31 -25.29 16.72 -6.04
C ILE A 31 -24.24 16.47 -7.13
N GLY A 32 -23.55 17.51 -7.60
CA GLY A 32 -22.43 17.37 -8.54
C GLY A 32 -21.30 16.47 -8.03
N LYS A 33 -21.02 16.51 -6.72
CA LYS A 33 -20.06 15.57 -6.08
C LYS A 33 -20.57 14.14 -6.04
N LEU A 34 -21.87 13.92 -5.79
CA LEU A 34 -22.46 12.58 -5.85
C LEU A 34 -22.43 12.01 -7.27
N LYS A 35 -22.69 12.83 -8.29
CA LYS A 35 -22.61 12.44 -9.70
C LYS A 35 -21.20 11.98 -10.11
N THR A 36 -20.16 12.59 -9.54
CA THR A 36 -18.77 12.34 -9.93
C THR A 36 -18.06 11.31 -9.06
N ILE A 37 -18.34 11.27 -7.75
CA ILE A 37 -17.66 10.39 -6.78
C ILE A 37 -18.50 9.14 -6.47
N GLY A 38 -19.82 9.27 -6.47
CA GLY A 38 -20.76 8.21 -6.12
C GLY A 38 -21.06 8.11 -4.62
N TYR A 39 -22.30 7.71 -4.30
CA TYR A 39 -22.79 7.58 -2.94
C TYR A 39 -21.99 6.61 -2.07
N TYR A 40 -21.80 5.37 -2.53
CA TYR A 40 -21.11 4.34 -1.75
C TYR A 40 -19.66 4.71 -1.47
N ARG A 41 -19.03 5.43 -2.40
CA ARG A 41 -17.68 5.92 -2.21
C ARG A 41 -17.60 6.96 -1.10
N LEU A 42 -18.50 7.94 -1.08
CA LEU A 42 -18.56 8.92 0.02
C LEU A 42 -18.98 8.27 1.34
N LYS A 43 -19.88 7.28 1.30
CA LYS A 43 -20.27 6.46 2.46
C LYS A 43 -19.07 5.75 3.10
N GLU A 44 -18.13 5.25 2.31
CA GLU A 44 -16.88 4.65 2.80
C GLU A 44 -16.06 5.63 3.66
N PHE A 45 -15.92 6.89 3.24
CA PHE A 45 -15.21 7.93 4.00
C PHE A 45 -16.00 8.46 5.20
N ALA A 46 -17.31 8.25 5.22
CA ALA A 46 -18.16 8.59 6.35
C ALA A 46 -18.19 7.51 7.45
N LYS A 47 -17.77 6.28 7.14
CA LYS A 47 -17.78 5.14 8.07
C LYS A 47 -17.08 5.39 9.43
N PRO A 48 -15.93 6.10 9.52
CA PRO A 48 -15.29 6.40 10.82
C PRO A 48 -16.09 7.37 11.70
N TYR A 49 -17.15 7.96 11.16
CA TYR A 49 -18.04 8.92 11.83
C TYR A 49 -19.47 8.38 11.94
N SER A 50 -19.67 7.09 11.66
CA SER A 50 -20.99 6.46 11.75
C SER A 50 -21.06 5.48 12.91
N ASP A 51 -22.16 5.54 13.64
CA ASP A 51 -22.63 4.43 14.47
C ASP A 51 -23.48 3.52 13.60
N ILE A 52 -23.07 2.25 13.55
CA ILE A 52 -23.78 1.21 12.81
C ILE A 52 -24.38 0.27 13.85
N THR A 53 -25.71 0.22 13.90
CA THR A 53 -26.45 -0.71 14.76
C THR A 53 -27.22 -1.67 13.87
N GLN A 54 -27.35 -2.92 14.34
CA GLN A 54 -28.15 -3.94 13.68
C GLN A 54 -29.30 -4.30 14.61
N SER A 55 -30.53 -4.24 14.10
CA SER A 55 -31.70 -4.71 14.85
C SER A 55 -31.69 -6.24 14.98
N GLU A 56 -32.52 -6.77 15.89
CA GLU A 56 -32.75 -8.20 16.04
C GLU A 56 -33.31 -8.85 14.75
N THR A 57 -34.02 -8.07 13.93
CA THR A 57 -34.51 -8.47 12.61
C THR A 57 -33.45 -8.42 11.51
N GLY A 58 -32.23 -7.99 11.83
CA GLY A 58 -31.10 -7.92 10.92
C GLY A 58 -30.99 -6.61 10.11
N GLU A 59 -31.87 -5.63 10.34
CA GLU A 59 -31.82 -4.34 9.66
C GLU A 59 -30.65 -3.49 10.15
N ILE A 60 -29.89 -2.94 9.21
CA ILE A 60 -28.72 -2.10 9.50
C ILE A 60 -29.14 -0.63 9.53
N SER A 61 -29.06 0.01 10.69
CA SER A 61 -29.23 1.46 10.83
C SER A 61 -27.87 2.15 10.90
N ILE A 62 -27.75 3.29 10.21
CA ILE A 62 -26.52 4.08 10.16
C ILE A 62 -26.85 5.50 10.59
N LYS A 63 -26.18 5.99 11.64
CA LYS A 63 -26.27 7.38 12.09
C LYS A 63 -24.89 8.02 12.06
N TYR A 64 -24.77 9.19 11.46
CA TYR A 64 -23.53 9.96 11.37
C TYR A 64 -23.47 10.99 12.50
N ASN A 65 -22.31 11.08 13.14
CA ASN A 65 -22.09 11.96 14.28
C ASN A 65 -21.14 13.11 13.91
N ASN A 66 -21.61 14.34 14.10
CA ASN A 66 -20.79 15.56 14.04
C ASN A 66 -19.92 15.71 12.78
N ILE A 67 -20.43 15.28 11.62
CA ILE A 67 -19.74 15.38 10.33
C ILE A 67 -20.62 16.03 9.27
N SER A 68 -20.03 16.89 8.44
CA SER A 68 -20.71 17.51 7.30
C SER A 68 -20.37 16.81 5.99
N PHE A 69 -21.26 16.95 5.01
CA PHE A 69 -21.03 16.43 3.67
C PHE A 69 -19.77 17.02 3.02
N ASP A 70 -19.55 18.33 3.15
CA ASP A 70 -18.32 19.00 2.66
C ASP A 70 -17.06 18.41 3.31
N ASN A 71 -17.10 18.05 4.60
CA ASN A 71 -15.96 17.42 5.27
C ASN A 71 -15.69 16.01 4.74
N ILE A 72 -16.72 15.22 4.43
CA ILE A 72 -16.56 13.89 3.81
C ILE A 72 -15.95 14.01 2.41
N VAL A 73 -16.44 14.95 1.60
CA VAL A 73 -15.87 15.24 0.28
C VAL A 73 -14.41 15.69 0.43
N GLY A 74 -14.10 16.54 1.41
CA GLY A 74 -12.74 16.95 1.73
C GLY A 74 -11.84 15.77 2.09
N ARG A 75 -12.32 14.85 2.93
CA ARG A 75 -11.61 13.62 3.33
C ARG A 75 -11.30 12.71 2.13
N TYR A 76 -12.26 12.55 1.21
CA TYR A 76 -12.05 11.83 -0.05
C TYR A 76 -10.90 12.42 -0.87
N TYR A 77 -10.86 13.75 -1.04
CA TYR A 77 -9.79 14.38 -1.82
C TYR A 77 -8.43 14.35 -1.10
N GLN A 78 -8.41 14.43 0.22
CA GLN A 78 -7.20 14.23 1.02
C GLN A 78 -6.64 12.82 0.82
N ASP A 79 -7.48 11.79 0.90
CA ASP A 79 -7.12 10.39 0.62
C ASP A 79 -6.59 10.22 -0.80
N LYS A 80 -7.32 10.74 -1.80
CA LYS A 80 -6.90 10.70 -3.21
C LYS A 80 -5.50 11.27 -3.41
N ASN A 81 -5.24 12.47 -2.88
CA ASN A 81 -3.94 13.12 -3.04
C ASN A 81 -2.84 12.34 -2.32
N LEU A 82 -3.12 11.86 -1.11
CA LEU A 82 -2.18 11.03 -0.36
C LEU A 82 -1.82 9.75 -1.13
N ARG A 83 -2.79 9.03 -1.70
CA ARG A 83 -2.54 7.83 -2.53
C ARG A 83 -1.59 8.12 -3.69
N MET A 84 -1.75 9.26 -4.37
CA MET A 84 -0.85 9.65 -5.46
C MET A 84 0.58 9.86 -4.96
N PHE A 85 0.76 10.53 -3.82
CA PHE A 85 2.08 10.74 -3.25
C PHE A 85 2.73 9.46 -2.71
N LEU A 86 1.92 8.54 -2.18
CA LEU A 86 2.38 7.21 -1.78
C LEU A 86 2.80 6.37 -2.97
N LEU A 87 2.03 6.37 -4.07
CA LEU A 87 2.40 5.69 -5.31
C LEU A 87 3.72 6.20 -5.84
N HIS A 88 3.93 7.52 -5.86
CA HIS A 88 5.20 8.11 -6.27
C HIS A 88 6.38 7.66 -5.39
N ALA A 89 6.20 7.56 -4.07
CA ALA A 89 7.26 7.06 -3.19
C ALA A 89 7.50 5.56 -3.40
N ILE A 90 6.44 4.75 -3.46
CA ILE A 90 6.54 3.30 -3.60
C ILE A 90 7.13 2.91 -4.96
N GLU A 91 6.84 3.64 -6.02
CA GLU A 91 7.43 3.43 -7.35
C GLU A 91 8.96 3.52 -7.30
N LYS A 92 9.53 4.54 -6.65
CA LYS A 92 10.99 4.64 -6.45
C LYS A 92 11.57 3.44 -5.70
N ILE A 93 10.85 2.94 -4.70
CA ILE A 93 11.25 1.75 -3.94
C ILE A 93 11.22 0.52 -4.85
N GLU A 94 10.14 0.34 -5.60
CA GLU A 94 9.97 -0.78 -6.54
C GLU A 94 11.09 -0.81 -7.58
N VAL A 95 11.39 0.33 -8.23
CA VAL A 95 12.47 0.44 -9.22
C VAL A 95 13.82 0.07 -8.60
N SER A 96 14.16 0.63 -7.43
CA SER A 96 15.41 0.30 -6.76
C SER A 96 15.52 -1.20 -6.43
N ILE A 97 14.44 -1.82 -5.95
CA ILE A 97 14.44 -3.25 -5.63
C ILE A 97 14.61 -4.09 -6.90
N LYS A 98 13.90 -3.76 -7.98
CA LYS A 98 14.02 -4.44 -9.29
C LYS A 98 15.46 -4.40 -9.80
N THR A 99 16.10 -3.23 -9.79
CA THR A 99 17.49 -3.06 -10.22
C THR A 99 18.45 -3.92 -9.40
N ASN A 100 18.34 -3.87 -8.07
CA ASN A 100 19.23 -4.62 -7.19
C ASN A 100 18.99 -6.13 -7.24
N LEU A 101 17.73 -6.57 -7.42
CA LEU A 101 17.39 -7.97 -7.60
C LEU A 101 17.96 -8.51 -8.92
N ALA A 102 17.79 -7.77 -10.03
CA ALA A 102 18.36 -8.11 -11.33
C ALA A 102 19.89 -8.25 -11.24
N TYR A 103 20.56 -7.31 -10.57
CA TYR A 103 22.00 -7.36 -10.37
C TYR A 103 22.44 -8.61 -9.61
N ILE A 104 21.79 -8.92 -8.47
CA ILE A 104 22.16 -10.08 -7.64
C ILE A 104 21.94 -11.39 -8.39
N LEU A 105 20.78 -11.54 -9.05
CA LEU A 105 20.47 -12.75 -9.81
C LEU A 105 21.38 -12.89 -11.03
N GLY A 106 21.58 -11.82 -11.79
CA GLY A 106 22.43 -11.80 -12.98
C GLY A 106 23.89 -12.09 -12.66
N LYS A 107 24.42 -11.50 -11.58
CA LYS A 107 25.81 -11.75 -11.13
C LYS A 107 26.04 -13.20 -10.71
N LYS A 108 25.06 -13.85 -10.08
CA LYS A 108 25.21 -15.21 -9.53
C LYS A 108 24.85 -16.32 -10.49
N TYR A 109 23.88 -16.08 -11.36
CA TYR A 109 23.26 -17.13 -12.18
C TYR A 109 23.29 -16.79 -13.68
N GLY A 110 23.93 -15.69 -14.08
CA GLY A 110 23.96 -15.21 -15.45
C GLY A 110 22.62 -14.62 -15.91
N ALA A 111 22.55 -14.25 -17.19
CA ALA A 111 21.41 -13.54 -17.77
C ALA A 111 20.08 -14.31 -17.65
N PHE A 112 20.12 -15.64 -17.77
CA PHE A 112 18.91 -16.48 -17.86
C PHE A 112 18.75 -17.46 -16.68
N GLY A 113 19.72 -17.54 -15.76
CA GLY A 113 19.66 -18.51 -14.66
C GLY A 113 18.50 -18.29 -13.69
N TYR A 114 17.88 -17.11 -13.69
CA TYR A 114 16.66 -16.84 -12.93
C TYR A 114 15.49 -17.75 -13.36
N LEU A 115 15.49 -18.27 -14.59
CA LEU A 115 14.43 -19.15 -15.13
C LEU A 115 14.44 -20.56 -14.55
N ASN A 116 15.54 -21.01 -13.96
CA ASN A 116 15.66 -22.33 -13.36
C ASN A 116 15.67 -22.20 -11.84
N PHE A 117 14.50 -22.32 -11.22
CA PHE A 117 14.33 -22.04 -9.80
C PHE A 117 15.04 -23.10 -8.95
N SER A 118 15.25 -24.32 -9.46
CA SER A 118 15.94 -25.39 -8.74
C SER A 118 17.40 -25.06 -8.40
N HIS A 119 18.03 -24.13 -9.13
CA HIS A 119 19.41 -23.71 -8.95
C HIS A 119 19.59 -22.64 -7.86
N TRP A 120 18.55 -21.87 -7.55
CA TRP A 120 18.67 -20.71 -6.66
C TRP A 120 17.64 -20.67 -5.54
N ALA A 121 16.42 -21.19 -5.74
CA ALA A 121 15.34 -21.08 -4.76
C ALA A 121 15.68 -21.79 -3.44
N SER A 122 15.11 -21.28 -2.35
CA SER A 122 15.37 -21.79 -0.99
C SER A 122 14.78 -23.19 -0.78
N LYS A 123 15.63 -24.21 -0.91
CA LYS A 123 15.30 -25.62 -0.61
C LYS A 123 15.02 -25.88 0.88
N LYS A 124 15.32 -24.91 1.76
CA LYS A 124 14.97 -24.98 3.19
C LYS A 124 13.53 -24.55 3.47
N LYS A 125 12.96 -23.69 2.62
CA LYS A 125 11.63 -23.09 2.81
C LYS A 125 10.56 -23.76 1.96
N TYR A 126 10.95 -24.33 0.82
CA TYR A 126 10.03 -24.95 -0.14
C TYR A 126 10.54 -26.33 -0.56
N SER A 127 9.60 -27.25 -0.72
CA SER A 127 9.84 -28.56 -1.32
C SER A 127 10.22 -28.43 -2.81
N LYS A 128 10.82 -29.50 -3.36
CA LYS A 128 11.13 -29.57 -4.79
C LYS A 128 9.88 -29.40 -5.65
N PHE A 129 8.75 -29.97 -5.23
CA PHE A 129 7.47 -29.87 -5.94
C PHE A 129 6.95 -28.43 -5.98
N GLU A 130 6.94 -27.73 -4.84
CA GLU A 130 6.52 -26.32 -4.77
C GLU A 130 7.41 -25.40 -5.61
N ILE A 131 8.72 -25.66 -5.64
CA ILE A 131 9.67 -24.89 -6.47
C ILE A 131 9.32 -25.05 -7.95
N LEU A 132 9.07 -26.28 -8.41
CA LEU A 132 8.69 -26.56 -9.81
C LEU A 132 7.34 -25.94 -10.16
N GLU A 133 6.36 -26.02 -9.27
CA GLU A 133 5.05 -25.39 -9.48
C GLU A 133 5.19 -23.86 -9.61
N LYS A 134 5.94 -23.22 -8.71
CA LYS A 134 6.18 -21.77 -8.75
C LYS A 134 6.96 -21.35 -9.99
N GLU A 135 7.94 -22.13 -10.42
CA GLU A 135 8.67 -21.89 -11.67
C GLU A 135 7.73 -21.92 -12.88
N TYR A 136 6.87 -22.96 -12.97
CA TYR A 136 5.89 -23.09 -14.03
C TYR A 136 4.92 -21.89 -14.06
N GLN A 137 4.36 -21.52 -12.91
CA GLN A 137 3.44 -20.38 -12.82
C GLN A 137 4.13 -19.07 -13.17
N PHE A 138 5.37 -18.87 -12.72
CA PHE A 138 6.17 -17.69 -13.06
C PHE A 138 6.41 -17.59 -14.56
N LYS A 139 6.89 -18.66 -15.21
CA LYS A 139 7.13 -18.70 -16.66
C LYS A 139 5.83 -18.43 -17.44
N LYS A 140 4.71 -19.01 -17.01
CA LYS A 140 3.39 -18.80 -17.62
C LYS A 140 2.92 -17.35 -17.53
N GLN A 141 3.09 -16.72 -16.37
CA GLN A 141 2.75 -15.31 -16.16
C GLN A 141 3.68 -14.38 -16.93
N LEU A 142 4.99 -14.63 -16.90
CA LEU A 142 5.98 -13.85 -17.62
C LEU A 142 5.71 -13.86 -19.14
N LYS A 143 5.35 -15.00 -19.74
CA LYS A 143 4.93 -15.05 -21.17
C LYS A 143 3.74 -14.14 -21.46
N LYS A 144 2.79 -14.00 -20.54
CA LYS A 144 1.65 -13.08 -20.70
C LYS A 144 2.08 -11.63 -20.55
N SER A 145 2.96 -11.34 -19.60
CA SER A 145 3.47 -9.98 -19.34
C SER A 145 4.34 -9.46 -20.50
N ILE A 146 5.18 -10.32 -21.09
CA ILE A 146 5.99 -9.99 -22.28
C ILE A 146 5.09 -9.60 -23.46
N LYS A 147 3.98 -10.30 -23.69
CA LYS A 147 3.03 -9.97 -24.78
C LYS A 147 2.31 -8.63 -24.62
N LYS A 148 2.29 -8.08 -23.40
CA LYS A 148 1.54 -6.85 -23.06
C LYS A 148 2.46 -5.67 -22.74
N THR A 149 3.76 -5.89 -22.63
CA THR A 149 4.70 -4.85 -22.24
C THR A 149 4.98 -3.91 -23.39
N SER A 150 5.24 -2.65 -23.06
CA SER A 150 5.70 -1.62 -24.00
C SER A 150 7.23 -1.48 -24.01
N ILE A 151 7.96 -2.41 -23.39
CA ILE A 151 9.42 -2.40 -23.36
C ILE A 151 9.93 -3.02 -24.65
N ASP A 152 10.47 -2.21 -25.57
CA ASP A 152 10.94 -2.67 -26.88
C ASP A 152 12.07 -3.70 -26.80
N ASP A 153 12.89 -3.63 -25.75
CA ASP A 153 14.02 -4.54 -25.55
C ASP A 153 13.62 -6.02 -25.49
N VAL A 154 12.35 -6.33 -25.17
CA VAL A 154 11.84 -7.71 -25.18
C VAL A 154 11.71 -8.28 -26.59
N ASN A 155 11.76 -7.45 -27.63
CA ASN A 155 11.56 -7.88 -29.01
C ASN A 155 12.87 -8.30 -29.68
N TYR A 156 14.03 -7.84 -29.21
CA TYR A 156 15.33 -8.19 -29.79
C TYR A 156 15.77 -9.61 -29.43
N ASP A 157 16.10 -10.43 -30.44
CA ASP A 157 16.45 -11.84 -30.21
C ASP A 157 17.75 -12.03 -29.42
N LYS A 158 18.71 -11.11 -29.55
CA LYS A 158 19.94 -11.10 -28.73
C LYS A 158 19.67 -11.01 -27.22
N ASN A 159 18.48 -10.56 -26.83
CA ASN A 159 18.09 -10.37 -25.43
C ASN A 159 17.34 -11.58 -24.86
N LYS A 160 17.06 -12.61 -25.67
CA LYS A 160 16.24 -13.77 -25.31
C LYS A 160 17.07 -15.05 -25.28
N GLU A 161 16.57 -16.03 -24.52
CA GLU A 161 16.97 -17.43 -24.68
C GLU A 161 16.02 -18.18 -25.63
N ALA A 162 16.29 -19.48 -25.85
CA ALA A 162 15.61 -20.31 -26.85
C ALA A 162 14.08 -20.40 -26.67
N ASP A 163 13.56 -20.42 -25.44
CA ASP A 163 12.12 -20.45 -25.14
C ASP A 163 11.46 -19.05 -25.23
N GLY A 164 12.22 -18.03 -25.65
CA GLY A 164 11.76 -16.66 -25.86
C GLY A 164 11.71 -15.80 -24.60
N PHE A 165 12.29 -16.24 -23.48
CA PHE A 165 12.36 -15.44 -22.26
C PHE A 165 13.53 -14.44 -22.31
N PRO A 166 13.31 -13.17 -21.92
CA PRO A 166 14.37 -12.17 -21.95
C PRO A 166 15.32 -12.31 -20.76
N SER A 167 16.48 -11.67 -20.82
CA SER A 167 17.43 -11.64 -19.70
C SER A 167 16.79 -11.13 -18.40
N VAL A 168 17.41 -11.43 -17.26
CA VAL A 168 16.95 -11.00 -15.93
C VAL A 168 16.83 -9.48 -15.81
N TRP A 169 17.70 -8.72 -16.48
CA TRP A 169 17.70 -7.26 -16.45
C TRP A 169 16.45 -6.68 -17.11
N ILE A 170 16.02 -7.26 -18.23
CA ILE A 170 14.79 -6.85 -18.91
C ILE A 170 13.58 -7.40 -18.15
N THR A 171 13.63 -8.67 -17.75
CA THR A 171 12.54 -9.34 -17.03
C THR A 171 12.12 -8.55 -15.79
N MET A 172 13.05 -8.09 -14.95
CA MET A 172 12.68 -7.35 -13.74
C MET A 172 11.90 -6.06 -14.03
N ASN A 173 12.07 -5.44 -15.21
CA ASN A 173 11.30 -4.28 -15.63
C ASN A 173 9.91 -4.66 -16.19
N VAL A 174 9.75 -5.87 -16.73
CA VAL A 174 8.48 -6.41 -17.22
C VAL A 174 7.56 -6.83 -16.06
N LEU A 175 8.13 -7.33 -14.96
CA LEU A 175 7.35 -7.84 -13.82
C LEU A 175 6.58 -6.72 -13.10
N MET A 176 5.37 -7.03 -12.64
CA MET A 176 4.67 -6.23 -11.66
C MET A 176 5.29 -6.40 -10.26
N PHE A 177 5.06 -5.44 -9.36
CA PHE A 177 5.58 -5.50 -7.99
C PHE A 177 5.27 -6.83 -7.29
N GLY A 178 4.02 -7.31 -7.38
CA GLY A 178 3.62 -8.57 -6.75
C GLY A 178 4.42 -9.78 -7.24
N GLU A 179 4.73 -9.86 -8.53
CA GLU A 179 5.54 -10.94 -9.12
C GLU A 179 6.97 -10.87 -8.61
N MET A 180 7.55 -9.66 -8.52
CA MET A 180 8.87 -9.45 -7.92
C MET A 180 8.90 -9.88 -6.44
N VAL A 181 7.88 -9.55 -5.65
CA VAL A 181 7.78 -9.97 -4.24
C VAL A 181 7.78 -11.50 -4.13
N ASN A 182 7.10 -12.20 -5.03
CA ASN A 182 7.09 -13.66 -5.06
C ASN A 182 8.49 -14.24 -5.35
N ILE A 183 9.25 -13.65 -6.27
CA ILE A 183 10.65 -14.06 -6.53
C ILE A 183 11.51 -13.84 -5.29
N ILE A 184 11.38 -12.68 -4.63
CA ILE A 184 12.16 -12.36 -3.43
C ILE A 184 11.85 -13.35 -2.29
N ASP A 185 10.59 -13.74 -2.12
CA ASP A 185 10.17 -14.70 -1.09
C ASP A 185 10.78 -16.10 -1.28
N LEU A 186 11.18 -16.43 -2.52
CA LEU A 186 11.84 -17.67 -2.91
C LEU A 186 13.36 -17.64 -2.74
N LEU A 187 13.97 -16.45 -2.59
CA LEU A 187 15.42 -16.33 -2.52
C LEU A 187 16.03 -17.13 -1.35
N PRO A 188 17.23 -17.68 -1.54
CA PRO A 188 17.96 -18.32 -0.45
C PRO A 188 18.44 -17.24 0.53
N SER A 189 18.60 -17.60 1.81
CA SER A 189 18.92 -16.64 2.88
C SER A 189 20.13 -15.75 2.58
N LYS A 190 21.15 -16.27 1.87
CA LYS A 190 22.34 -15.50 1.47
C LYS A 190 22.00 -14.36 0.50
N SER A 191 21.26 -14.64 -0.57
CA SER A 191 20.85 -13.63 -1.56
C SER A 191 19.82 -12.66 -0.99
N LEU A 192 18.90 -13.16 -0.15
CA LEU A 192 17.95 -12.30 0.54
C LEU A 192 18.64 -11.32 1.49
N ARG A 193 19.64 -11.78 2.27
CA ARG A 193 20.43 -10.92 3.16
C ARG A 193 21.20 -9.87 2.37
N GLU A 194 21.83 -10.27 1.26
CA GLU A 194 22.53 -9.33 0.38
C GLU A 194 21.59 -8.24 -0.15
N LEU A 195 20.40 -8.62 -0.62
CA LEU A 195 19.40 -7.65 -1.08
C LEU A 195 18.90 -6.74 0.06
N ALA A 196 18.54 -7.31 1.20
CA ALA A 196 18.00 -6.58 2.36
C ALA A 196 19.04 -5.61 2.96
N SER A 197 20.33 -5.98 2.96
CA SER A 197 21.40 -5.14 3.50
C SER A 197 21.56 -3.80 2.77
N LYS A 198 21.21 -3.74 1.47
CA LYS A 198 21.20 -2.49 0.68
C LYS A 198 20.18 -1.47 1.19
N TYR A 199 19.19 -1.93 1.95
CA TYR A 199 18.14 -1.11 2.55
C TYR A 199 18.24 -1.11 4.07
N ASP A 200 19.38 -1.50 4.65
CA ASP A 200 19.59 -1.54 6.09
C ASP A 200 18.47 -2.30 6.84
N CYS A 201 18.18 -3.52 6.38
CA CYS A 201 17.21 -4.40 7.01
C CYS A 201 17.60 -5.88 6.97
N LYS A 202 17.02 -6.65 7.89
CA LYS A 202 17.14 -8.11 7.92
C LYS A 202 16.24 -8.73 6.84
N GLY A 203 16.57 -9.95 6.42
CA GLY A 203 15.81 -10.63 5.35
C GLY A 203 14.30 -10.78 5.65
N GLU A 204 13.96 -11.11 6.90
CA GLU A 204 12.56 -11.23 7.32
C GLU A 204 11.84 -9.87 7.35
N GLU A 205 12.50 -8.83 7.86
CA GLU A 205 11.99 -7.45 7.82
C GLU A 205 11.73 -7.02 6.38
N PHE A 206 12.69 -7.25 5.49
CA PHE A 206 12.57 -6.91 4.08
C PHE A 206 11.36 -7.59 3.43
N ILE A 207 11.21 -8.91 3.57
CA ILE A 207 10.06 -9.66 3.04
C ILE A 207 8.74 -9.12 3.61
N SER A 208 8.70 -8.91 4.93
CA SER A 208 7.51 -8.40 5.60
C SER A 208 7.11 -7.03 5.04
N TRP A 209 8.08 -6.12 4.91
CA TRP A 209 7.84 -4.76 4.46
C TRP A 209 7.49 -4.67 2.98
N ILE A 210 8.16 -5.40 2.08
CA ILE A 210 7.80 -5.36 0.65
C ILE A 210 6.42 -5.97 0.39
N LYS A 211 5.99 -6.96 1.18
CA LYS A 211 4.62 -7.49 1.13
C LYS A 211 3.61 -6.42 1.56
N THR A 212 3.90 -5.67 2.62
CA THR A 212 3.11 -4.51 3.04
C THR A 212 3.06 -3.43 1.96
N LEU A 213 4.20 -3.08 1.34
CA LEU A 213 4.26 -2.07 0.29
C LEU A 213 3.49 -2.48 -0.96
N ASN A 214 3.57 -3.76 -1.37
CA ASN A 214 2.78 -4.28 -2.49
C ASN A 214 1.26 -4.19 -2.22
N LEU A 215 0.83 -4.53 -1.00
CA LEU A 215 -0.56 -4.37 -0.58
C LEU A 215 -1.00 -2.90 -0.66
N VAL A 216 -0.21 -1.98 -0.10
CA VAL A 216 -0.51 -0.54 -0.10
C VAL A 216 -0.55 0.03 -1.51
N ARG A 217 0.39 -0.37 -2.36
CA ARG A 217 0.43 0.01 -3.78
C ARG A 217 -0.86 -0.41 -4.49
N ASN A 218 -1.33 -1.64 -4.25
CA ASN A 218 -2.58 -2.14 -4.84
C ASN A 218 -3.80 -1.40 -4.29
N ILE A 219 -3.87 -1.13 -2.98
CA ILE A 219 -4.92 -0.29 -2.37
C ILE A 219 -4.95 1.09 -3.05
N CYS A 220 -3.79 1.69 -3.25
CA CYS A 220 -3.69 3.00 -3.90
C CYS A 220 -4.16 2.96 -5.35
N ALA A 221 -3.73 1.96 -6.12
CA ALA A 221 -4.06 1.78 -7.53
C ALA A 221 -5.54 1.43 -7.76
N HIS A 222 -6.15 0.64 -6.88
CA HIS A 222 -7.58 0.29 -6.93
C HIS A 222 -8.48 1.37 -6.32
N ASN A 223 -7.93 2.56 -6.03
CA ASN A 223 -8.66 3.64 -5.39
C ASN A 223 -9.38 3.17 -4.12
N SER A 224 -8.77 2.39 -3.25
CA SER A 224 -9.36 2.01 -1.95
C SER A 224 -9.01 3.05 -0.86
N ASN A 225 -9.83 3.22 0.18
CA ASN A 225 -9.53 4.17 1.27
C ASN A 225 -8.25 3.73 2.02
N ILE A 226 -7.20 4.56 1.96
CA ILE A 226 -5.91 4.28 2.61
C ILE A 226 -5.83 4.90 4.02
N ILE A 227 -6.48 6.05 4.24
CA ILE A 227 -6.40 6.77 5.53
C ILE A 227 -6.99 5.95 6.66
N ASP A 228 -8.09 5.25 6.39
CA ASP A 228 -8.82 4.43 7.37
C ASP A 228 -8.45 2.93 7.26
N PHE A 229 -7.44 2.59 6.46
CA PHE A 229 -7.02 1.21 6.25
C PHE A 229 -6.34 0.63 7.50
N LYS A 230 -6.67 -0.64 7.78
CA LYS A 230 -6.04 -1.44 8.83
C LYS A 230 -5.41 -2.70 8.26
N LEU A 231 -4.15 -2.93 8.63
CA LEU A 231 -3.39 -4.08 8.20
C LEU A 231 -3.86 -5.35 8.92
N LYS A 232 -4.36 -6.33 8.16
CA LYS A 232 -4.67 -7.67 8.71
C LYS A 232 -3.41 -8.39 9.20
N THR A 233 -2.35 -8.32 8.39
CA THR A 233 -1.04 -8.88 8.73
C THR A 233 -0.11 -7.75 9.12
N LYS A 234 0.34 -7.73 10.37
CA LYS A 234 1.21 -6.67 10.88
C LYS A 234 2.63 -6.85 10.33
N PRO A 235 3.28 -5.78 9.82
CA PRO A 235 4.66 -5.85 9.42
C PRO A 235 5.57 -6.07 10.63
N ILE A 236 6.74 -6.67 10.41
CA ILE A 236 7.78 -6.76 11.44
C ILE A 236 8.15 -5.36 11.89
N TYR A 237 8.24 -5.21 13.21
CA TYR A 237 8.41 -3.95 13.89
C TYR A 237 9.81 -3.82 14.49
N ARG A 238 10.37 -2.60 14.45
CA ARG A 238 11.60 -2.24 15.18
C ARG A 238 11.26 -1.44 16.44
N LYS A 239 11.84 -1.83 17.58
CA LYS A 239 11.60 -1.20 18.91
C LYS A 239 11.64 0.32 18.94
N LYS A 240 12.48 0.97 18.13
CA LYS A 240 12.59 2.44 18.02
C LYS A 240 11.34 3.12 17.44
N TRP A 241 10.49 2.40 16.71
CA TRP A 241 9.29 2.98 16.10
C TRP A 241 8.14 3.24 17.10
N SER A 242 8.22 2.71 18.33
CA SER A 242 7.24 3.01 19.41
C SER A 242 7.19 4.50 19.74
N ASN A 243 8.27 5.24 19.53
CA ASN A 243 8.32 6.69 19.76
C ASN A 243 7.33 7.44 18.84
N TYR A 244 7.08 6.90 17.64
CA TYR A 244 6.21 7.52 16.66
C TYR A 244 4.77 6.98 16.73
N LEU A 245 4.64 5.69 16.99
CA LEU A 245 3.41 4.93 16.77
C LEU A 245 2.58 4.78 18.04
N CYS A 246 1.27 4.77 17.87
CA CYS A 246 0.35 4.41 18.94
C CYS A 246 0.52 2.93 19.29
N THR A 247 0.66 2.62 20.57
CA THR A 247 0.55 1.26 21.09
C THR A 247 -0.91 0.98 21.46
N ILE A 248 -1.38 -0.23 21.20
CA ILE A 248 -2.64 -0.77 21.68
C ILE A 248 -2.27 -1.59 22.91
N GLN A 249 -2.70 -1.17 24.09
CA GLN A 249 -2.48 -1.94 25.32
C GLN A 249 -3.26 -3.26 25.22
N SER A 250 -2.56 -4.37 25.35
CA SER A 250 -3.14 -5.68 25.58
C SER A 250 -2.22 -6.43 26.54
N ASN A 251 -2.74 -6.71 27.74
CA ASN A 251 -2.17 -7.49 28.85
C ASN A 251 -0.68 -7.87 28.73
N ASP A 252 0.17 -6.98 29.25
CA ASP A 252 1.63 -7.11 29.44
C ASP A 252 2.55 -6.91 28.23
N ASN A 253 2.03 -6.64 27.02
CA ASN A 253 2.86 -6.19 25.89
C ASN A 253 2.20 -5.07 25.07
N ASP A 254 2.94 -3.98 24.83
CA ASP A 254 2.53 -2.91 23.92
C ASP A 254 2.48 -3.44 22.47
N ILE A 255 1.27 -3.68 21.95
CA ILE A 255 1.10 -4.10 20.56
C ILE A 255 1.03 -2.86 19.67
N LEU A 256 2.00 -2.72 18.77
CA LEU A 256 2.03 -1.62 17.81
C LEU A 256 0.77 -1.57 16.91
N THR A 257 0.39 -0.35 16.54
CA THR A 257 -0.76 -0.11 15.66
C THR A 257 -0.67 -0.85 14.32
N ASP A 258 -1.82 -1.35 13.86
CA ASP A 258 -2.09 -1.88 12.52
C ASP A 258 -2.51 -0.78 11.52
N LYS A 259 -2.44 0.48 11.93
CA LYS A 259 -2.93 1.64 11.16
C LYS A 259 -1.87 2.20 10.23
N PHE A 260 -2.30 3.18 9.43
CA PHE A 260 -1.55 3.79 8.35
C PHE A 260 -0.13 4.29 8.70
N ALA A 261 0.13 4.76 9.92
CA ALA A 261 1.43 5.33 10.30
C ALA A 261 2.61 4.35 10.16
N VAL A 262 2.42 3.04 10.36
CA VAL A 262 3.50 2.06 10.19
C VAL A 262 3.94 1.97 8.72
N ILE A 263 3.00 2.14 7.79
CA ILE A 263 3.28 2.15 6.34
C ILE A 263 4.17 3.34 5.99
N LEU A 264 3.89 4.52 6.55
CA LEU A 264 4.68 5.73 6.33
C LEU A 264 6.12 5.57 6.82
N ILE A 265 6.31 4.93 7.98
CA ILE A 265 7.64 4.67 8.53
C ILE A 265 8.44 3.72 7.63
N ILE A 266 7.81 2.65 7.14
CA ILE A 266 8.45 1.71 6.19
C ILE A 266 8.85 2.44 4.91
N ILE A 267 7.93 3.19 4.29
CA ILE A 267 8.24 3.96 3.07
C ILE A 267 9.38 4.93 3.34
N LYS A 268 9.37 5.62 4.48
CA LYS A 268 10.39 6.59 4.85
C LYS A 268 11.77 5.96 5.01
N HIS A 269 11.85 4.82 5.69
CA HIS A 269 13.07 4.03 5.84
C HIS A 269 13.67 3.67 4.48
N PHE A 270 12.87 3.09 3.57
CA PHE A 270 13.34 2.72 2.23
C PHE A 270 13.79 3.93 1.42
N ILE A 271 12.96 4.98 1.37
CA ILE A 271 13.26 6.19 0.61
C ILE A 271 14.53 6.86 1.13
N PHE A 272 14.76 6.90 2.44
CA PHE A 272 15.98 7.49 2.98
C PHE A 272 17.24 6.77 2.49
N ARG A 273 17.20 5.42 2.43
CA ARG A 273 18.31 4.61 1.91
C ARG A 273 18.50 4.72 0.40
N ILE A 274 17.43 4.99 -0.35
CA ILE A 274 17.48 5.13 -1.81
C ILE A 274 17.84 6.55 -2.26
N ASN A 275 17.25 7.56 -1.61
CA ASN A 275 17.38 8.97 -1.94
C ASN A 275 17.12 9.82 -0.69
N SER A 276 18.19 10.18 0.01
CA SER A 276 18.14 11.05 1.19
C SER A 276 17.62 12.46 0.90
N LYS A 277 17.62 12.90 -0.37
CA LYS A 277 17.10 14.20 -0.82
C LYS A 277 15.65 14.15 -1.30
N TYR A 278 14.93 13.05 -1.07
CA TYR A 278 13.54 12.92 -1.52
C TYR A 278 12.64 14.02 -0.94
N TYR A 279 11.80 14.60 -1.80
CA TYR A 279 10.94 15.71 -1.42
C TYR A 279 9.64 15.23 -0.72
N TRP A 280 9.65 15.23 0.61
CA TRP A 280 8.54 14.77 1.44
C TRP A 280 7.38 15.77 1.61
N SER A 281 7.51 17.00 1.13
CA SER A 281 6.59 18.08 1.51
C SER A 281 5.12 17.78 1.15
N ASN A 282 4.88 17.08 0.05
CA ASN A 282 3.52 16.73 -0.40
C ASN A 282 2.84 15.71 0.53
N ILE A 283 3.60 14.71 1.00
CA ILE A 283 3.11 13.74 1.99
C ILE A 283 2.89 14.48 3.32
N ASN A 284 3.86 15.26 3.77
CA ASN A 284 3.78 16.00 5.03
C ASN A 284 2.59 16.96 5.07
N LYS A 285 2.37 17.75 4.00
CA LYS A 285 1.21 18.64 3.86
C LYS A 285 -0.11 17.85 3.89
N SER A 286 -0.16 16.69 3.23
CA SER A 286 -1.33 15.81 3.27
C SER A 286 -1.61 15.31 4.69
N LEU A 287 -0.60 14.84 5.41
CA LEU A 287 -0.73 14.37 6.79
C LEU A 287 -1.19 15.48 7.74
N LEU A 288 -0.61 16.68 7.62
CA LEU A 288 -1.03 17.84 8.42
C LEU A 288 -2.48 18.24 8.13
N LYS A 289 -2.91 18.15 6.87
CA LYS A 289 -4.30 18.45 6.48
C LYS A 289 -5.29 17.39 6.97
N ILE A 290 -4.91 16.11 6.94
CA ILE A 290 -5.74 14.99 7.43
C ILE A 290 -5.89 15.04 8.95
N THR A 291 -4.80 15.32 9.66
CA THR A 291 -4.83 15.39 11.13
C THR A 291 -5.44 16.68 11.63
N ASN A 292 -5.24 17.79 10.92
CA ASN A 292 -5.76 19.12 11.27
C ASN A 292 -5.47 19.50 12.74
N LYS A 293 -4.26 19.19 13.22
CA LYS A 293 -3.81 19.39 14.62
C LYS A 293 -4.70 18.71 15.69
N SER A 294 -5.50 17.72 15.31
CA SER A 294 -6.33 16.96 16.24
C SER A 294 -5.62 15.69 16.70
N GLU A 295 -5.44 15.57 18.01
CA GLU A 295 -4.93 14.36 18.68
C GLU A 295 -5.72 13.11 18.29
N GLN A 296 -7.05 13.23 18.23
CA GLN A 296 -7.92 12.13 17.83
C GLN A 296 -7.62 11.67 16.39
N ASN A 297 -7.43 12.60 15.46
CA ASN A 297 -7.10 12.26 14.08
C ASN A 297 -5.69 11.68 13.94
N ALA A 298 -4.70 12.19 14.68
CA ALA A 298 -3.35 11.62 14.72
C ALA A 298 -3.38 10.15 15.18
N ARG A 299 -4.11 9.86 16.27
CA ARG A 299 -4.32 8.49 16.76
C ARG A 299 -5.12 7.61 15.80
N ARG A 300 -6.07 8.19 15.04
CA ARG A 300 -6.85 7.46 14.02
C ARG A 300 -5.97 6.95 12.89
N ILE A 301 -4.98 7.72 12.45
CA ILE A 301 -4.05 7.28 11.40
C ILE A 301 -2.85 6.48 11.95
N GLY A 302 -2.68 6.38 13.28
CA GLY A 302 -1.72 5.49 13.93
C GLY A 302 -0.53 6.17 14.62
N PHE A 303 -0.45 7.50 14.62
CA PHE A 303 0.55 8.22 15.41
C PHE A 303 0.12 8.25 16.89
N LYS A 304 1.10 8.26 17.81
CA LYS A 304 0.84 8.34 19.26
C LYS A 304 0.10 9.63 19.63
N ASN A 305 0.54 10.75 19.06
CA ASN A 305 -0.01 12.09 19.28
C ASN A 305 0.44 13.04 18.15
N CYS A 306 0.03 14.32 18.17
CA CYS A 306 0.46 15.28 17.16
C CYS A 306 1.97 15.57 17.24
N GLU A 307 2.58 15.46 18.43
CA GLU A 307 4.02 15.63 18.60
C GLU A 307 4.80 14.57 17.84
N SER A 308 4.41 13.30 17.95
CA SER A 308 5.08 12.19 17.28
C SER A 308 4.93 12.27 15.76
N LEU A 309 3.81 12.80 15.25
CA LEU A 309 3.66 13.17 13.84
C LEU A 309 4.65 14.28 13.44
N ASN A 310 4.78 15.34 14.25
CA ASN A 310 5.71 16.43 13.96
C ASN A 310 7.17 15.97 13.99
N GLN A 311 7.53 15.09 14.92
CA GLN A 311 8.84 14.43 14.94
C GLN A 311 9.04 13.59 13.68
N PHE A 312 8.05 12.77 13.30
CA PHE A 312 8.09 12.01 12.04
C PHE A 312 8.30 12.92 10.84
N ILE A 313 7.67 14.10 10.78
CA ILE A 313 7.84 15.06 9.68
C ILE A 313 9.25 15.66 9.64
N LYS A 314 9.83 15.99 10.79
CA LYS A 314 11.14 16.66 10.91
C LYS A 314 12.33 15.73 10.65
N VAL A 315 12.26 14.49 11.14
CA VAL A 315 13.37 13.55 11.09
C VAL A 315 13.56 13.03 9.67
N SER A 316 14.80 12.93 9.17
CA SER A 316 15.07 12.40 7.82
C SER A 316 14.97 10.88 7.74
N ASP A 317 15.29 10.17 8.83
CA ASP A 317 15.23 8.71 8.94
C ASP A 317 14.65 8.26 10.31
N PRO A 318 13.56 7.48 10.35
CA PRO A 318 13.06 6.86 11.58
C PRO A 318 13.85 5.60 12.00
N SER A 319 14.97 5.29 11.32
CA SER A 319 15.93 4.26 11.69
C SER A 319 16.89 4.69 12.81
#